data_AF-M0NDK1-F1
#
_entry.id   AF-M0NDK1-F1
#
_cell.length_a   1.000
_cell.length_b   1.000
_cell.length_c   1.000
_cell.angle_alpha   90.00
_cell.angle_beta   90.00
_cell.angle_gamma   90.00
#
_symmetry.space_group_name_H-M   'P 1'
#
loop_
_entity.id
_entity.type
_entity.pdbx_description
1 polymer ?
#
loop_
_entity_poly.entity_id
_entity_poly.type
_entity_poly.pdbx_seq_one_letter_code
_entity_poly.pdbx_strand_id
1 'polypeptide(L)' 'MDAIDELGEEGAATQLRIIAVTGGLNGSYRRRAVNTLGQCGAITDLERVAEDTSVHPSIQMQAEELTHL' A
#
# COMPACT_ATOMS: atom_id res chain seq x y z
N MET A 1 -4.32 8.92 15.66
CA MET A 1 -4.62 8.91 14.22
C MET A 1 -3.38 9.41 13.53
N ASP A 2 -2.79 8.60 12.65
CA ASP A 2 -1.61 9.01 11.88
C ASP A 2 -2.01 9.40 10.45
N ALA A 3 -1.08 10.02 9.71
CA ALA A 3 -1.35 10.52 8.37
C ALA A 3 -1.71 9.42 7.36
N ILE A 4 -1.32 8.16 7.61
CA ILE A 4 -1.68 7.05 6.72
C ILE A 4 -3.14 6.65 6.96
N ASP A 5 -3.55 6.61 8.22
CA ASP A 5 -4.95 6.33 8.59
C ASP A 5 -5.89 7.41 8.01
N GLU A 6 -5.50 8.69 8.06
CA GLU A 6 -6.27 9.81 7.48
C GLU A 6 -6.41 9.70 5.95
N LEU A 7 -5.33 9.37 5.24
CA LEU A 7 -5.39 9.08 3.79
C LEU A 7 -6.32 7.90 3.46
N GLY A 8 -6.43 6.93 4.37
CA GLY A 8 -7.37 5.83 4.25
C GLY A 8 -8.83 6.28 4.32
N GLU A 9 -9.15 7.14 5.28
CA GLU A 9 -10.50 7.70 5.43
C GLU A 9 -10.89 8.60 4.25
N GLU A 10 -9.93 9.33 3.68
CA GLU A 10 -10.13 10.17 2.50
C GLU A 10 -10.22 9.37 1.18
N GLY A 11 -9.94 8.07 1.21
CA GLY A 11 -9.87 7.25 -0.01
C GLY A 11 -8.70 7.65 -0.93
N ALA A 12 -7.64 8.23 -0.37
CA ALA A 12 -6.49 8.75 -1.09
C ALA A 12 -5.52 7.63 -1.54
N ALA A 13 -6.03 6.68 -2.32
CA ALA A 13 -5.34 5.46 -2.73
C ALA A 13 -4.03 5.74 -3.50
N THR A 14 -3.99 6.79 -4.32
CA THR A 14 -2.76 7.15 -5.05
C THR A 14 -1.64 7.54 -4.10
N GLN A 15 -1.94 8.31 -3.05
CA GLN A 15 -0.98 8.74 -2.05
C GLN A 15 -0.50 7.54 -1.21
N LEU A 16 -1.42 6.66 -0.82
CA LEU A 16 -1.07 5.41 -0.13
C LEU A 16 -0.14 4.53 -0.99
N ARG A 17 -0.42 4.41 -2.30
CA ARG A 17 0.47 3.69 -3.24
C ARG A 17 1.85 4.32 -3.29
N ILE A 18 1.94 5.65 -3.39
CA ILE A 18 3.23 6.36 -3.39
C ILE A 18 4.02 6.03 -2.12
N ILE A 19 3.38 6.06 -0.95
CA ILE A 19 4.03 5.69 0.32
C ILE A 19 4.49 4.23 0.30
N ALA A 20 3.68 3.30 -0.20
CA ALA A 20 4.01 1.89 -0.30
C ALA A 20 5.26 1.61 -1.17
N VAL A 21 5.42 2.34 -2.28
CA VAL A 21 6.51 2.11 -3.23
C VAL A 21 7.78 2.93 -2.95
N THR A 22 7.66 4.05 -2.22
CA THR A 22 8.79 4.96 -1.98
C THR A 22 9.92 4.28 -1.19
N GLY A 23 11.06 4.10 -1.85
CA GLY A 23 12.30 3.66 -1.23
C GLY A 23 12.84 4.70 -0.25
N GLY A 24 13.46 4.25 0.85
CA GLY A 24 13.98 5.13 1.91
C GLY A 24 12.99 5.46 3.02
N LEU A 25 11.68 5.18 2.84
CA LEU A 25 10.73 5.17 3.94
C LEU A 25 10.89 3.92 4.81
N ASN A 26 10.61 4.05 6.10
CA ASN A 26 10.60 2.92 7.02
C ASN A 26 9.62 1.84 6.52
N GLY A 27 10.06 0.59 6.50
CA GLY A 27 9.26 -0.54 6.03
C GLY A 27 7.93 -0.71 6.79
N SER A 28 7.82 -0.24 8.03
CA SER A 28 6.54 -0.24 8.75
C SER A 28 5.51 0.69 8.11
N TYR A 29 5.89 1.90 7.70
CA TYR A 29 4.99 2.83 7.01
C TYR A 29 4.54 2.29 5.66
N ARG A 30 5.46 1.66 4.92
CA ARG A 30 5.16 1.04 3.62
C ARG A 30 4.15 -0.10 3.76
N ARG A 31 4.36 -1.01 4.73
CA ARG A 31 3.39 -2.08 5.06
C ARG A 31 2.04 -1.54 5.52
N ARG A 32 2.06 -0.47 6.31
CA ARG A 32 0.83 0.17 6.78
C ARG A 32 0.03 0.72 5.60
N ALA A 33 0.68 1.43 4.69
CA ALA A 33 0.02 1.97 3.50
C ALA A 33 -0.61 0.87 2.61
N VAL A 34 0.06 -0.29 2.45
CA VAL A 34 -0.52 -1.44 1.75
C VAL A 34 -1.74 -2.02 2.47
N ASN A 35 -1.69 -2.15 3.80
CA ASN A 35 -2.87 -2.56 4.57
C ASN A 35 -4.03 -1.57 4.44
N THR A 36 -3.74 -0.27 4.48
CA THR A 36 -4.76 0.77 4.32
C THR A 36 -5.36 0.73 2.91
N LEU A 37 -4.58 0.48 1.86
CA LEU A 37 -5.11 0.24 0.51
C LEU A 37 -6.10 -0.93 0.48
N GLY A 38 -5.80 -2.03 1.18
CA GLY A 38 -6.72 -3.16 1.33
C GLY A 38 -8.00 -2.78 2.04
N GLN A 39 -7.92 -2.02 3.13
CA GLN A 39 -9.09 -1.53 3.87
C GLN A 39 -9.97 -0.60 3.04
N CYS A 40 -9.38 0.21 2.15
CA CYS A 40 -10.09 1.07 1.22
C CYS A 40 -10.70 0.31 0.02
N GLY A 41 -10.40 -0.98 -0.16
CA GLY A 41 -10.79 -1.74 -1.35
C GLY A 41 -10.11 -1.27 -2.63
N ALA A 42 -8.92 -0.66 -2.52
CA ALA A 42 -8.19 -0.09 -3.65
C ALA A 42 -7.42 -1.17 -4.45
N ILE A 43 -8.14 -2.15 -5.00
CA ILE A 43 -7.58 -3.34 -5.65
C ILE A 43 -6.61 -2.98 -6.77
N THR A 44 -6.97 -2.04 -7.66
CA THR A 44 -6.08 -1.61 -8.75
C THR A 44 -4.76 -1.01 -8.28
N ASP A 45 -4.75 -0.34 -7.12
CA ASP A 45 -3.53 0.19 -6.54
C ASP A 45 -2.70 -0.91 -5.85
N LEU A 46 -3.34 -1.92 -5.29
CA LEU A 46 -2.66 -3.11 -4.75
C LEU A 46 -2.01 -3.95 -5.85
N GLU A 47 -2.70 -4.19 -6.97
CA GLU A 47 -2.14 -4.89 -8.14
C GLU A 47 -0.88 -4.18 -8.64
N ARG A 48 -0.93 -2.85 -8.73
CA ARG A 48 0.24 -2.03 -9.09
C ARG A 48 1.41 -2.18 -8.13
N VAL A 49 1.16 -2.33 -6.82
CA VAL A 49 2.21 -2.56 -5.82
C VAL A 49 2.77 -3.98 -5.94
N ALA A 50 1.92 -4.98 -6.20
CA ALA A 50 2.33 -6.37 -6.37
C ALA A 50 3.25 -6.54 -7.60
N GLU A 51 2.95 -5.83 -8.69
CA GLU A 51 3.72 -5.89 -9.94
C GLU A 51 5.00 -5.01 -9.93
N ASP A 52 5.16 -4.10 -8.97
CA ASP A 52 6.29 -3.17 -8.93
C ASP A 52 7.57 -3.84 -8.41
N THR A 53 8.41 -4.29 -9.35
CA THR A 53 9.71 -4.93 -9.06
C THR A 53 10.73 -4.07 -8.30
N SER A 54 10.52 -2.75 -8.19
CA SER A 54 11.38 -1.87 -7.38
C SER A 54 11.06 -1.95 -5.88
N VAL A 55 9.91 -2.52 -5.54
CA VAL A 55 9.42 -2.69 -4.18
C VAL A 55 10.05 -3.93 -3.54
N HIS A 56 10.19 -3.91 -2.21
CA HIS A 56 10.68 -5.08 -1.49
C HIS A 56 9.71 -6.26 -1.63
N PRO A 57 10.17 -7.51 -1.90
CA PRO A 57 9.29 -8.65 -2.17
C PRO A 57 8.22 -8.91 -1.09
N SER A 58 8.52 -8.62 0.17
CA SER A 58 7.54 -8.77 1.25
C SER A 58 6.32 -7.85 1.11
N ILE A 59 6.50 -6.68 0.50
CA ILE A 59 5.42 -5.70 0.28
C ILE A 59 4.61 -6.11 -0.96
N GLN A 60 5.27 -6.62 -2.00
CA GLN A 60 4.60 -7.17 -3.19
C GLN A 60 3.67 -8.32 -2.80
N MET A 61 4.21 -9.29 -2.05
CA MET A 61 3.45 -10.45 -1.58
C MET A 61 2.25 -10.06 -0.72
N GLN A 62 2.43 -9.07 0.17
CA GLN A 62 1.32 -8.55 0.97
C GLN A 62 0.25 -7.88 0.09
N ALA A 63 0.65 -7.12 -0.93
CA ALA A 63 -0.29 -6.50 -1.84
C ALA A 63 -1.05 -7.56 -2.66
N GLU A 64 -0.36 -8.58 -3.13
CA GLU A 64 -0.96 -9.73 -3.84
C GLU A 64 -1.99 -10.46 -2.96
N GLU A 65 -1.66 -10.78 -1.70
CA GLU A 65 -2.60 -11.37 -0.75
C GLU A 65 -3.88 -10.53 -0.58
N LEU A 66 -3.74 -9.20 -0.53
CA LEU A 66 -4.87 -8.29 -0.36
C LEU A 66 -5.69 -8.06 -1.63
N THR A 67 -5.16 -8.36 -2.83
CA THR A 67 -5.95 -8.32 -4.08
C THR A 67 -6.91 -9.50 -4.22
N HIS A 68 -6.73 -10.55 -3.42
CA HIS A 68 -7.51 -11.79 -3.48
C HIS A 68 -8.54 -11.94 -2.34
N LEU A 69 -8.70 -10.91 -1.49
CA LEU A 69 -9.74 -10.82 -0.45
C LEU A 69 -11.04 -10.23 -1.00
#